data_AF-A0A919SZT7-F1
#
_entry.id   AF-A0A919SZT7-F1
#
_cell.length_a   1.000
_cell.length_b   1.000
_cell.length_c   1.000
_cell.angle_alpha   90.00
_cell.angle_beta   90.00
_cell.angle_gamma   90.00
#
_symmetry.space_group_name_H-M   'P 1'
#
loop_
_entity.id
_entity.type
_entity.pdbx_description
1 polymer ?
#
loop_
_entity_poly.entity_id
_entity_poly.type
_entity_poly.pdbx_seq_one_letter_code
_entity_poly.pdbx_strand_id
1 'polypeptide(L)'
;MSFRRTFRADVREQTAAQTESPAVARVRFYAANLSILFGLIGLVSIIPLMAGDISWAAAPGCVLMIAGGALGGMVHVAGGVQPARRFGLLAAICTVLGFAEFFATISLTS
;
A
#
# COMPACT_ATOMS: atom_id res chain seq x y z
N MET A 1 -7.42 39.96 -5.34
CA MET A 1 -7.11 38.51 -5.33
C MET A 1 -7.77 37.86 -6.55
N SER A 2 -7.11 36.93 -7.24
CA SER A 2 -7.66 36.27 -8.45
C SER A 2 -8.64 35.16 -8.08
N PHE A 3 -9.82 35.15 -8.70
CA PHE A 3 -10.88 34.13 -8.53
C PHE A 3 -10.36 32.69 -8.67
N ARG A 4 -9.36 32.47 -9.54
CA ARG A 4 -8.70 31.17 -9.72
C ARG A 4 -7.92 30.71 -8.49
N ARG A 5 -7.33 31.64 -7.72
CA ARG A 5 -6.59 31.30 -6.48
C ARG A 5 -7.56 30.93 -5.36
N THR A 6 -8.68 31.64 -5.23
CA THR A 6 -9.72 31.35 -4.23
C THR A 6 -10.38 30.00 -4.50
N PHE A 7 -10.79 29.74 -5.74
CA PHE A 7 -11.42 28.46 -6.10
C PHE A 7 -10.49 27.26 -5.87
N ARG A 8 -9.19 27.40 -6.19
CA ARG A 8 -8.21 26.34 -5.97
C ARG A 8 -7.92 26.11 -4.48
N ALA A 9 -8.06 27.15 -3.65
CA ALA A 9 -7.94 27.03 -2.19
C ALA A 9 -9.16 26.32 -1.60
N ASP A 10 -10.38 26.72 -1.99
CA ASP A 10 -11.62 26.10 -1.52
C ASP A 10 -11.70 24.61 -1.89
N VAL A 11 -11.32 24.23 -3.12
CA VAL A 11 -11.26 22.82 -3.54
C VAL A 11 -10.22 22.03 -2.73
N ARG A 12 -9.11 22.67 -2.37
CA ARG A 12 -8.05 22.05 -1.54
C ARG A 12 -8.50 21.88 -0.09
N GLU A 13 -9.32 22.80 0.40
CA GLU A 13 -9.93 22.77 1.73
C GLU A 13 -11.05 21.72 1.81
N GLN A 14 -11.86 21.60 0.76
CA GLN A 14 -12.87 20.53 0.64
C GLN A 14 -12.26 19.13 0.48
N THR A 15 -11.03 19.03 -0.02
CA THR A 15 -10.27 17.76 -0.13
C THR A 15 -9.31 17.55 1.05
N ALA A 16 -9.31 18.44 2.04
CA ALA A 16 -8.52 18.31 3.25
C ALA A 16 -9.04 17.15 4.12
N ALA A 17 -8.15 16.58 4.96
CA ALA A 17 -8.45 15.44 5.83
C ALA A 17 -9.66 15.65 6.75
N GLN A 18 -10.07 16.91 6.98
CA GLN A 18 -11.19 17.29 7.83
C GLN A 18 -12.57 17.00 7.22
N THR A 19 -12.68 16.77 5.90
CA THR A 19 -13.96 16.45 5.24
C THR A 19 -14.19 14.95 5.06
N GLU A 20 -13.20 14.10 5.39
CA GLU A 20 -13.35 12.66 5.28
C GLU A 20 -14.23 12.12 6.41
N SER A 21 -15.23 11.29 6.07
CA SER A 21 -16.05 10.66 7.10
C SER A 21 -15.19 9.75 8.01
N PRO A 22 -15.44 9.72 9.34
CA PRO A 22 -14.66 8.91 10.26
C PRO A 22 -14.66 7.40 9.94
N ALA A 23 -15.70 6.91 9.26
CA ALA A 23 -15.76 5.51 8.82
C ALA A 23 -14.77 5.24 7.68
N VAL A 24 -14.71 6.11 6.67
CA VAL A 24 -13.79 5.95 5.52
C VAL A 24 -12.34 6.09 5.96
N ALA A 25 -12.04 7.02 6.87
CA ALA A 25 -10.71 7.17 7.44
C ALA A 25 -10.23 5.89 8.17
N ARG A 26 -11.13 5.24 8.93
CA ARG A 26 -10.84 3.96 9.59
C ARG A 26 -10.58 2.84 8.60
N VAL A 27 -11.41 2.68 7.57
CA VAL A 27 -11.20 1.67 6.53
C VAL A 27 -9.84 1.84 5.86
N ARG A 28 -9.49 3.08 5.49
CA ARG A 28 -8.18 3.39 4.90
C ARG A 28 -7.03 3.05 5.85
N PHE A 29 -7.16 3.37 7.13
CA PHE A 29 -6.16 3.06 8.15
C PHE A 29 -5.95 1.54 8.28
N TYR A 30 -7.02 0.76 8.37
CA TYR A 30 -6.92 -0.70 8.47
C TYR A 30 -6.37 -1.33 7.18
N ALA A 31 -6.78 -0.86 6.00
CA ALA A 31 -6.26 -1.34 4.73
C ALA A 31 -4.75 -1.05 4.55
N ALA A 32 -4.30 0.14 4.99
CA ALA A 32 -2.89 0.49 5.00
C ALA A 32 -2.09 -0.42 5.94
N ASN A 33 -2.60 -0.69 7.14
CA ASN A 33 -1.95 -1.61 8.08
C ASN A 33 -1.88 -3.06 7.57
N LEU A 34 -2.92 -3.51 6.86
CA LEU A 34 -2.90 -4.82 6.22
C LEU A 34 -1.77 -4.89 5.16
N SER A 35 -1.62 -3.83 4.36
CA SER A 35 -0.54 -3.75 3.36
C SER A 35 0.85 -3.76 4.02
N ILE A 36 1.02 -3.05 5.13
CA ILE A 36 2.26 -3.07 5.94
C ILE A 36 2.56 -4.48 6.46
N LEU A 37 1.55 -5.18 6.99
CA LEU A 37 1.70 -6.55 7.47
C LEU A 37 2.19 -7.49 6.37
N PHE A 38 1.58 -7.44 5.19
CA PHE A 38 2.03 -8.24 4.05
C PHE A 38 3.42 -7.83 3.56
N GLY A 39 3.78 -6.55 3.63
CA GLY A 39 5.16 -6.12 3.36
C GLY A 39 6.18 -6.71 4.32
N LEU A 40 5.84 -6.84 5.60
CA LEU A 40 6.69 -7.54 6.58
C LEU A 40 6.79 -9.03 6.27
N ILE A 41 5.69 -9.68 5.86
CA ILE A 41 5.70 -11.08 5.41
C ILE A 41 6.67 -11.23 4.23
N GLY A 42 6.53 -10.40 3.19
CA GLY A 42 7.43 -10.41 2.03
C GLY A 42 8.89 -10.20 2.41
N LEU A 43 9.17 -9.34 3.39
CA LEU A 43 10.53 -9.13 3.91
C LEU A 43 11.08 -10.37 4.63
N VAL A 44 10.28 -11.00 5.49
CA VAL A 44 10.67 -12.23 6.21
C VAL A 44 10.87 -13.39 5.24
N SER A 45 10.04 -13.47 4.20
CA SER A 45 10.13 -14.48 3.14
C SER A 45 11.42 -14.41 2.30
N ILE A 46 12.20 -13.33 2.41
CA ILE A 46 13.55 -13.27 1.81
C ILE A 46 14.48 -14.31 2.45
N ILE A 47 14.33 -14.61 3.74
CA ILE A 47 15.18 -15.58 4.45
C ILE A 47 15.12 -16.97 3.81
N PRO A 48 13.95 -17.63 3.66
CA PRO A 48 13.88 -18.93 3.01
C PRO A 48 14.24 -18.90 1.52
N LEU A 49 14.05 -17.76 0.83
CA LEU A 49 14.57 -17.54 -0.52
C LEU A 49 16.11 -17.59 -0.58
N MET A 50 16.80 -16.94 0.37
CA MET A 50 18.26 -16.99 0.47
C MET A 50 18.78 -18.37 0.90
N ALA A 51 18.03 -19.06 1.75
CA ALA A 51 18.37 -20.41 2.20
C ALA A 51 18.20 -21.46 1.10
N GLY A 52 17.46 -21.14 0.02
CA GLY A 52 17.16 -22.07 -1.07
C GLY A 52 15.98 -23.00 -0.76
N ASP A 53 15.25 -22.75 0.33
CA ASP A 53 14.06 -23.52 0.70
C ASP A 53 12.85 -23.21 -0.21
N ILE A 54 12.87 -22.05 -0.87
CA ILE A 54 11.81 -21.59 -1.79
C ILE A 54 12.46 -21.15 -3.10
N SER A 55 11.77 -21.44 -4.22
CA SER A 55 12.21 -21.02 -5.55
C SER A 55 12.39 -19.51 -5.68
N TRP A 56 13.50 -19.09 -6.30
CA TRP A 56 13.77 -17.70 -6.67
C TRP A 56 12.72 -17.08 -7.58
N ALA A 57 11.89 -17.91 -8.22
CA ALA A 57 10.74 -17.43 -8.97
C ALA A 57 9.76 -16.63 -8.10
N ALA A 58 9.69 -16.85 -6.78
CA ALA A 58 8.78 -16.13 -5.87
C ALA A 58 9.33 -14.76 -5.40
N ALA A 59 10.56 -14.39 -5.80
CA ALA A 59 11.17 -13.13 -5.43
C ALA A 59 10.40 -11.88 -5.91
N PRO A 60 9.82 -11.82 -7.13
CA PRO A 60 9.00 -10.70 -7.57
C PRO A 60 7.81 -10.43 -6.65
N GLY A 61 7.14 -11.46 -6.14
CA GLY A 61 6.03 -11.34 -5.21
C GLY A 61 6.46 -10.77 -3.87
N CYS A 62 7.60 -11.23 -3.34
CA CYS A 62 8.22 -10.63 -2.14
C CYS A 62 8.48 -9.13 -2.33
N VAL A 63 9.07 -8.75 -3.47
CA VAL A 63 9.36 -7.34 -3.78
C VAL A 63 8.07 -6.51 -3.86
N LEU A 64 7.03 -7.03 -4.52
CA LEU A 64 5.73 -6.36 -4.62
C LEU A 64 5.05 -6.21 -3.26
N MET A 65 5.10 -7.24 -2.40
CA MET A 65 4.58 -7.15 -1.05
C MET A 65 5.31 -6.08 -0.24
N ILE A 66 6.65 -6.03 -0.29
CA ILE A 66 7.47 -5.01 0.39
C ILE A 66 7.11 -3.61 -0.12
N ALA A 67 7.00 -3.43 -1.44
CA ALA A 67 6.57 -2.16 -2.03
C ALA A 67 5.17 -1.76 -1.54
N GLY A 68 4.23 -2.71 -1.47
CA GLY A 68 2.90 -2.50 -0.91
C GLY A 68 2.93 -2.06 0.56
N GLY A 69 3.80 -2.67 1.37
CA GLY A 69 4.00 -2.27 2.76
C GLY A 69 4.57 -0.86 2.91
N ALA A 70 5.58 -0.50 2.11
CA ALA A 70 6.14 0.84 2.10
C ALA A 70 5.10 1.91 1.69
N LEU A 71 4.30 1.61 0.66
CA LEU A 71 3.19 2.47 0.23
C LEU A 71 2.12 2.60 1.31
N GLY A 72 1.80 1.51 2.02
CA GLY A 72 0.90 1.51 3.18
C GLY A 72 1.41 2.43 4.30
N GLY A 73 2.71 2.43 4.59
CA GLY A 73 3.33 3.37 5.52
C GLY A 73 3.14 4.84 5.09
N MET A 74 3.29 5.13 3.79
CA MET A 74 3.09 6.48 3.26
C MET A 74 1.64 6.98 3.38
N VAL A 75 0.65 6.07 3.46
CA VAL A 75 -0.76 6.44 3.72
C VAL A 75 -0.94 7.15 5.06
N HIS A 76 -0.15 6.76 6.07
CA HIS A 76 -0.21 7.34 7.42
C HIS A 76 0.51 8.69 7.51
N VAL A 77 1.55 8.88 6.69
CA VAL A 77 2.36 10.11 6.66
C VAL A 77 1.76 11.18 5.73
N ALA A 78 0.89 10.78 4.79
CA ALA A 78 0.27 11.69 3.84
C ALA A 78 -0.65 12.73 4.52
N GLY A 79 -0.26 14.00 4.48
CA GLY A 79 -1.03 15.11 5.07
C GLY A 79 -2.33 15.48 4.35
N GLY A 80 -2.79 14.71 3.36
CA GLY A 80 -4.02 14.99 2.60
C GLY A 80 -4.73 13.73 2.14
N VAL A 81 -6.05 13.81 1.94
CA VAL A 81 -6.91 12.66 1.60
C VAL A 81 -6.56 12.10 0.21
N GLN A 82 -6.39 12.96 -0.78
CA GLN A 82 -6.09 12.55 -2.16
C GLN A 82 -4.77 11.75 -2.27
N PRO A 83 -3.61 12.24 -1.77
CA PRO A 83 -2.39 11.45 -1.80
C PRO A 83 -2.50 10.17 -0.97
N ALA A 84 -3.15 10.22 0.20
CA ALA A 84 -3.35 9.04 1.03
C ALA A 84 -4.18 7.95 0.33
N ARG A 85 -5.22 8.33 -0.42
CA ARG A 85 -6.02 7.38 -1.23
C ARG A 85 -5.22 6.81 -2.38
N ARG A 86 -4.42 7.63 -3.07
CA ARG A 86 -3.57 7.15 -4.17
C ARG A 86 -2.54 6.15 -3.67
N PHE A 87 -1.86 6.46 -2.56
CA PHE A 87 -0.92 5.53 -1.93
C PHE A 87 -1.63 4.27 -1.44
N GLY A 88 -2.81 4.39 -0.84
CA GLY A 88 -3.58 3.24 -0.37
C GLY A 88 -4.02 2.31 -1.49
N LEU A 89 -4.45 2.86 -2.62
CA LEU A 89 -4.80 2.08 -3.81
C LEU A 89 -3.59 1.36 -4.39
N LEU A 90 -2.46 2.06 -4.55
CA LEU A 90 -1.22 1.46 -5.03
C LEU A 90 -0.69 0.40 -4.07
N ALA A 91 -0.76 0.64 -2.76
CA ALA A 91 -0.40 -0.31 -1.72
C ALA A 91 -1.23 -1.60 -1.88
N ALA A 92 -2.55 -1.47 -1.98
CA ALA A 92 -3.44 -2.61 -2.16
C ALA A 92 -3.14 -3.41 -3.44
N ILE A 93 -2.92 -2.73 -4.57
CA ILE A 93 -2.57 -3.39 -5.85
C ILE A 93 -1.25 -4.17 -5.71
N CYS A 94 -0.20 -3.53 -5.20
CA CYS A 94 1.09 -4.17 -5.01
C CYS A 94 1.00 -5.36 -4.04
N THR A 95 0.28 -5.20 -2.93
CA THR A 95 0.09 -6.27 -1.94
C THR A 95 -0.68 -7.45 -2.52
N VAL A 96 -1.80 -7.23 -3.22
CA VAL A 96 -2.62 -8.31 -3.79
C VAL A 96 -1.86 -9.05 -4.90
N LEU A 97 -1.22 -8.32 -5.81
CA LEU A 97 -0.43 -8.94 -6.89
C LEU A 97 0.78 -9.69 -6.33
N GLY A 98 1.48 -9.10 -5.35
CA GLY A 98 2.64 -9.73 -4.72
C GLY A 98 2.26 -10.98 -3.94
N PHE A 99 1.16 -10.93 -3.19
CA PHE A 99 0.63 -12.08 -2.46
C PHE A 99 0.20 -13.21 -3.41
N ALA A 100 -0.55 -12.88 -4.47
CA ALA A 100 -1.03 -13.85 -5.44
C ALA A 100 0.13 -14.52 -6.19
N GLU A 101 1.13 -13.75 -6.63
CA GLU A 101 2.32 -14.29 -7.28
C GLU A 101 3.11 -15.19 -6.33
N PHE A 102 3.40 -14.72 -5.12
CA PHE A 102 4.16 -15.49 -4.14
C PHE A 102 3.49 -16.83 -3.81
N PHE A 103 2.19 -16.83 -3.55
CA PHE A 103 1.44 -18.06 -3.27
C PHE A 103 1.31 -18.98 -4.48
N ALA A 104 1.06 -18.43 -5.67
CA ALA A 104 0.98 -19.22 -6.89
C ALA A 104 2.33 -19.90 -7.17
N THR A 105 3.42 -19.16 -7.06
CA THR A 105 4.76 -19.67 -7.33
C THR A 105 5.18 -20.72 -6.31
N ILE A 106 4.93 -20.50 -5.02
CA ILE A 106 5.16 -21.54 -4.01
C ILE A 106 4.34 -22.79 -4.34
N SER A 107 3.03 -22.65 -4.56
CA SER A 107 2.15 -23.80 -4.81
C SER A 107 2.50 -24.60 -6.07
N LEU A 108 3.17 -23.97 -7.05
CA LEU A 108 3.62 -24.61 -8.28
C LEU A 108 5.04 -25.21 -8.18
N THR A 109 5.82 -24.83 -7.17
CA THR A 109 7.24 -25.22 -7.04
C THR A 109 7.55 -26.03 -5.78
N SER A 110 6.64 -26.08 -4.81
CA SER A 110 6.66 -26.99 -3.66
C SER A 110 5.97 -28.32 -3.98
#